data_AF-A0A914UB83-F1
#
_entry.id   AF-A0A914UB83-F1
#
_cell.length_a   1.000
_cell.length_b   1.000
_cell.length_c   1.000
_cell.angle_alpha   90.00
_cell.angle_beta   90.00
_cell.angle_gamma   90.00
#
_symmetry.space_group_name_H-M   'P 1'
#
loop_
_entity.id
_entity.type
_entity.pdbx_description
1 polymer ?
#
loop_
_entity_poly.entity_id
_entity_poly.type
_entity_poly.pdbx_seq_one_letter_code
_entity_poly.pdbx_strand_id
1 'polypeptide(L)'
;MAAITDQSNLEKLRNEINLYFHKMTHRESTGKLALRILKYFRDIVTYAKYKTVGELLDILKSDGELLFSAHSSEFLVRNMLLSVLKIVRDESLRQTTGMDETFTQTDSLNV
;
A
#
# COMPACT_ATOMS: atom_id res chain seq x y z
N MET A 1 -8.05 -26.76 0.47
CA MET A 1 -7.84 -26.20 1.83
C MET A 1 -7.09 -24.86 1.87
N ALA A 2 -6.27 -24.48 0.86
CA ALA A 2 -5.52 -23.22 0.88
C ALA A 2 -6.35 -21.92 0.68
N ALA A 3 -7.52 -21.98 0.04
CA ALA A 3 -8.29 -20.76 -0.27
C ALA A 3 -8.97 -20.09 0.95
N ILE A 4 -9.25 -20.86 2.00
CA ILE A 4 -10.01 -20.38 3.18
C ILE A 4 -9.12 -19.59 4.13
N THR A 5 -7.83 -19.92 4.21
CA THR A 5 -6.87 -19.29 5.13
C THR A 5 -6.56 -17.84 4.74
N ASP A 6 -6.51 -17.54 3.45
CA ASP A 6 -5.94 -16.28 2.93
C ASP A 6 -6.93 -15.12 2.94
N GLN A 7 -8.19 -15.36 2.60
CA GLN A 7 -9.24 -14.34 2.69
C GLN A 7 -9.53 -13.96 4.15
N SER A 8 -9.43 -14.94 5.06
CA SER A 8 -9.44 -14.71 6.51
C SER A 8 -8.29 -13.79 6.95
N ASN A 9 -7.11 -13.86 6.32
CA ASN A 9 -5.98 -13.01 6.67
C ASN A 9 -6.20 -11.56 6.24
N LEU A 10 -6.74 -11.33 5.03
CA LEU A 10 -7.09 -9.98 4.57
C LEU A 10 -8.20 -9.34 5.40
N GLU A 11 -9.21 -10.11 5.80
CA GLU A 11 -10.26 -9.62 6.71
C GLU A 11 -9.71 -9.27 8.09
N LYS A 12 -8.79 -10.07 8.63
CA LYS A 12 -8.10 -9.75 9.89
C LYS A 12 -7.32 -8.44 9.78
N LEU A 13 -6.60 -8.23 8.68
CA LEU A 13 -5.85 -6.99 8.43
C LEU A 13 -6.77 -5.77 8.38
N ARG A 14 -7.89 -5.87 7.64
CA ARG A 14 -8.92 -4.83 7.57
C ARG A 14 -9.48 -4.51 8.95
N ASN A 15 -9.78 -5.54 9.75
CA ASN A 15 -10.31 -5.35 11.10
C ASN A 15 -9.26 -4.71 12.03
N GLU A 16 -8.00 -5.11 11.94
CA GLU A 16 -6.92 -4.54 12.76
C GLU A 16 -6.70 -3.06 12.49
N ILE A 17 -6.60 -2.66 11.21
CA ILE A 17 -6.38 -1.27 10.85
C ILE A 17 -7.57 -0.39 11.24
N ASN A 18 -8.81 -0.86 11.01
CA ASN A 18 -10.01 -0.14 11.42
C ASN A 18 -10.13 -0.01 12.93
N LEU A 19 -9.80 -1.08 13.68
CA LEU A 19 -9.79 -1.03 15.15
C LEU A 19 -8.74 -0.03 15.66
N TYR A 20 -7.58 0.03 15.00
CA TYR A 20 -6.55 1.02 15.33
C TYR A 20 -7.06 2.45 15.11
N PHE A 21 -7.66 2.77 13.96
CA PHE A 21 -8.26 4.08 13.73
C PHE A 21 -9.39 4.39 14.73
N HIS A 22 -10.23 3.41 15.06
CA HIS A 22 -11.31 3.61 16.05
C HIS A 22 -10.78 3.87 17.47
N LYS A 23 -9.68 3.24 17.86
CA LYS A 23 -9.03 3.44 19.17
C LYS A 23 -8.18 4.71 19.23
N MET A 24 -8.03 5.43 18.12
CA MET A 24 -7.23 6.64 18.04
C MET A 24 -7.98 7.80 18.71
N THR A 25 -7.84 7.92 20.03
CA THR A 25 -8.47 8.99 20.83
C THR A 25 -7.72 10.32 20.76
N HIS A 26 -6.44 10.29 20.39
CA HIS A 26 -5.58 11.44 20.22
C HIS A 26 -4.85 11.38 18.88
N ARG A 27 -4.54 12.57 18.34
CA ARG A 27 -3.78 12.69 17.11
C ARG A 27 -2.37 12.13 17.31
N GLU A 28 -2.13 10.90 16.84
CA GLU A 28 -0.79 10.34 16.79
C GLU A 28 0.11 11.17 15.86
N SER A 29 1.43 10.99 16.01
CA SER A 29 2.36 11.60 15.07
C SER A 29 2.12 11.06 13.66
N THR A 30 2.13 11.96 12.69
CA THR A 30 1.92 11.65 11.26
C THR A 30 2.83 10.51 10.79
N GLY A 31 4.07 10.44 11.28
CA GLY A 31 5.01 9.37 10.94
C GLY A 31 4.59 7.99 11.45
N LYS A 32 4.02 7.87 12.66
CA LYS A 32 3.51 6.59 13.18
C LYS A 32 2.31 6.11 12.39
N LEU A 33 1.41 7.04 12.07
CA LEU A 33 0.24 6.74 11.25
C LEU A 33 0.64 6.31 9.82
N ALA A 34 1.57 7.03 9.18
CA ALA A 34 2.12 6.66 7.87
C ALA A 34 2.74 5.26 7.89
N LEU A 35 3.55 4.95 8.92
CA LEU A 35 4.17 3.63 9.06
C LEU A 35 3.12 2.53 9.23
N ARG A 36 2.05 2.77 9.99
CA ARG A 36 0.96 1.81 10.17
C ARG A 36 0.24 1.55 8.85
N ILE A 37 -0.11 2.61 8.12
CA ILE A 37 -0.77 2.52 6.81
C ILE A 37 0.13 1.79 5.80
N LEU A 38 1.43 2.07 5.78
CA LEU A 38 2.38 1.40 4.90
C LEU A 38 2.49 -0.10 5.22
N LYS A 39 2.55 -0.46 6.50
CA LYS A 39 2.54 -1.86 6.95
C LYS A 39 1.28 -2.59 6.47
N TYR A 40 0.11 -1.95 6.60
CA TYR A 40 -1.15 -2.50 6.09
C TYR A 40 -1.08 -2.81 4.59
N PHE A 41 -0.63 -1.85 3.76
CA PHE A 41 -0.50 -2.09 2.31
C PHE A 41 0.56 -3.16 1.98
N ARG A 42 1.70 -3.18 2.68
CA ARG A 42 2.71 -4.22 2.52
C ARG A 42 2.13 -5.61 2.83
N ASP A 43 1.33 -5.71 3.88
CA ASP A 43 0.75 -6.98 4.29
C ASP A 43 -0.32 -7.43 3.27
N ILE A 44 -1.09 -6.51 2.66
CA ILE A 44 -1.93 -6.83 1.49
C ILE A 44 -1.09 -7.42 0.36
N VAL A 45 0.02 -6.79 -0.03
CA VAL A 45 0.91 -7.32 -1.09
C VAL A 45 1.44 -8.71 -0.72
N THR A 46 1.68 -8.97 0.57
CA THR A 46 2.24 -10.25 1.03
C THR A 46 1.21 -11.38 1.05
N TYR A 47 -0.03 -11.09 1.44
CA TYR A 47 -1.05 -12.12 1.67
C TYR A 47 -2.11 -12.20 0.56
N ALA A 48 -2.26 -11.16 -0.26
CA ALA A 48 -3.21 -11.17 -1.36
C ALA A 48 -2.77 -12.11 -2.47
N LYS A 49 -3.75 -12.76 -3.11
CA LYS A 49 -3.52 -13.55 -4.32
C LYS A 49 -3.72 -12.66 -5.54
N TYR A 50 -2.66 -12.53 -6.30
CA TYR A 50 -2.67 -11.87 -7.60
C TYR A 50 -1.74 -12.64 -8.53
N LYS A 51 -2.12 -12.75 -9.80
CA LYS A 51 -1.33 -13.35 -10.87
C LYS A 51 -0.70 -12.29 -11.77
N THR A 52 -1.26 -11.09 -11.75
CA THR A 52 -0.78 -9.96 -12.56
C THR A 52 -0.61 -8.72 -11.68
N VAL A 53 0.23 -7.79 -12.13
CA VAL A 53 0.38 -6.49 -11.48
C VAL A 53 -0.93 -5.71 -11.52
N GLY A 54 -1.72 -5.84 -12.59
CA GLY A 54 -3.05 -5.24 -12.70
C GLY A 54 -3.98 -5.69 -11.58
N GLU A 55 -4.04 -7.00 -11.32
CA GLU A 55 -4.82 -7.56 -10.20
C GLU A 55 -4.35 -7.00 -8.86
N LEU A 56 -3.04 -6.91 -8.62
CA LEU A 56 -2.51 -6.31 -7.38
C LEU A 56 -2.92 -4.84 -7.22
N LEU A 57 -2.83 -4.05 -8.29
CA LEU A 57 -3.22 -2.64 -8.28
C LEU A 57 -4.70 -2.48 -7.97
N ASP A 58 -5.56 -3.35 -8.49
CA ASP A 58 -7.00 -3.30 -8.23
C ASP A 58 -7.35 -3.71 -6.80
N ILE A 59 -6.68 -4.73 -6.24
CA ILE A 59 -6.80 -5.10 -4.83
C ILE A 59 -6.39 -3.93 -3.92
N LEU A 60 -5.21 -3.34 -4.16
CA LEU A 60 -4.71 -2.21 -3.38
C LEU A 60 -5.63 -0.98 -3.46
N LYS A 61 -6.18 -0.67 -4.64
CA LYS A 61 -7.16 0.40 -4.79
C LYS A 61 -8.43 0.12 -4.01
N SER A 62 -9.01 -1.08 -4.18
CA SER A 62 -10.26 -1.44 -3.52
C SER A 62 -10.13 -1.37 -1.99
N ASP A 63 -9.05 -1.93 -1.43
CA ASP A 63 -8.79 -1.88 0.00
C ASP A 63 -8.44 -0.49 0.51
N GLY A 64 -7.66 0.27 -0.26
CA GLY A 64 -7.27 1.63 0.09
C GLY A 64 -8.44 2.62 0.03
N GLU A 65 -9.32 2.49 -0.96
CA GLU A 65 -10.54 3.29 -1.06
C GLU A 65 -11.51 2.96 0.07
N LEU A 66 -11.70 1.68 0.40
CA LEU A 66 -12.52 1.28 1.54
C LEU A 66 -11.98 1.85 2.86
N LEU A 67 -10.66 1.80 3.07
CA LEU A 67 -10.02 2.38 4.24
C LEU A 67 -10.17 3.91 4.28
N PHE A 68 -10.00 4.59 3.15
CA PHE A 68 -10.16 6.04 3.06
C PHE A 68 -11.62 6.46 3.27
N SER A 69 -12.59 5.72 2.72
CA SER A 69 -14.02 5.99 2.95
C SER A 69 -14.40 5.82 4.41
N ALA A 70 -13.79 4.88 5.13
CA ALA A 70 -13.98 4.70 6.56
C ALA A 70 -13.37 5.84 7.39
N HIS A 71 -12.28 6.47 6.91
CA HIS A 71 -11.51 7.50 7.61
C HIS A 71 -11.23 8.71 6.73
N SER A 72 -12.30 9.34 6.22
CA SER A 72 -12.21 10.38 5.17
C SER A 72 -11.49 11.66 5.57
N SER A 73 -11.34 11.91 6.88
CA SER A 73 -10.54 13.02 7.42
C SER A 73 -9.03 12.79 7.30
N GLU A 74 -8.60 11.55 7.08
CA GLU A 74 -7.18 11.16 7.06
C GLU A 74 -6.64 11.12 5.63
N PHE A 75 -6.37 12.30 5.07
CA PHE A 75 -5.76 12.44 3.73
C PHE A 75 -4.42 11.70 3.57
N LEU A 76 -3.75 11.42 4.68
CA LEU A 76 -2.53 10.62 4.69
C LEU A 76 -2.78 9.22 4.14
N VAL A 77 -3.93 8.59 4.41
CA VAL A 77 -4.30 7.27 3.86
C VAL A 77 -4.32 7.33 2.34
N ARG A 78 -4.98 8.35 1.78
CA ARG A 78 -5.06 8.55 0.33
C ARG A 78 -3.70 8.82 -0.29
N ASN A 79 -2.88 9.67 0.33
CA ASN A 79 -1.55 9.97 -0.18
C ASN A 79 -0.66 8.72 -0.18
N MET A 80 -0.69 7.95 0.91
CA MET A 80 0.06 6.70 1.03
C MET A 80 -0.40 5.66 0.01
N LEU A 81 -1.72 5.52 -0.22
CA LEU A 81 -2.25 4.66 -1.27
C LEU A 81 -1.68 5.04 -2.65
N LEU A 82 -1.75 6.33 -3.01
CA LEU A 82 -1.24 6.81 -4.29
C LEU A 82 0.27 6.57 -4.43
N SER A 83 1.05 6.77 -3.37
CA SER A 83 2.48 6.47 -3.35
C SER A 83 2.75 4.98 -3.57
N VAL A 84 2.03 4.08 -2.88
CA VAL A 84 2.20 2.63 -3.05
C VAL A 84 1.82 2.19 -4.47
N LEU A 85 0.69 2.67 -5.00
CA LEU A 85 0.27 2.37 -6.36
C LEU A 85 1.29 2.85 -7.39
N LYS A 86 1.90 4.01 -7.16
CA LYS A 86 2.97 4.52 -8.01
C LYS A 86 4.20 3.62 -7.95
N ILE A 87 4.68 3.28 -6.74
CA ILE A 87 5.84 2.38 -6.56
C ILE A 87 5.64 1.06 -7.30
N VAL A 88 4.46 0.44 -7.17
CA VAL A 88 4.16 -0.83 -7.85
C VAL A 88 4.17 -0.69 -9.38
N ARG A 89 3.65 0.42 -9.92
CA ARG A 89 3.69 0.70 -11.36
C ARG A 89 5.10 0.94 -11.86
N ASP A 90 5.86 1.77 -11.15
CA ASP A 90 7.23 2.12 -11.52
C ASP A 90 8.11 0.85 -11.46
N GLU A 91 7.92 0.00 -10.46
CA GLU A 91 8.58 -1.32 -10.35
C GLU A 91 8.23 -2.23 -11.52
N SER A 92 6.93 -2.35 -11.85
CA SER A 92 6.49 -3.17 -12.97
C SER A 92 7.05 -2.66 -14.29
N LEU A 93 7.06 -1.34 -14.50
CA LEU A 93 7.62 -0.73 -15.70
C LEU A 93 9.11 -1.05 -15.80
N ARG A 94 9.86 -0.84 -14.71
CA ARG A 94 11.31 -1.14 -14.63
C ARG A 94 11.62 -2.57 -15.03
N GLN A 95 10.83 -3.53 -14.53
CA GLN A 95 10.97 -4.94 -14.88
C GLN A 95 10.67 -5.23 -16.35
N THR A 96 9.71 -4.54 -16.96
CA THR A 96 9.33 -4.74 -18.37
C THR A 96 10.25 -4.06 -19.38
N THR A 97 10.79 -2.89 -19.05
CA THR A 97 11.64 -2.10 -19.96
C THR A 97 13.10 -2.48 -19.84
N GLY A 98 13.50 -3.20 -18.78
CA GLY A 98 14.90 -3.53 -18.50
C GLY A 98 15.78 -2.30 -18.23
N MET A 99 15.18 -1.10 -18.17
CA MET A 99 15.85 0.09 -17.70
C MET A 99 15.94 -0.02 -16.19
N ASP A 100 16.99 -0.66 -15.70
CA ASP A 100 17.48 -0.38 -14.36
C ASP A 100 17.99 1.06 -14.35
N GLU A 101 17.06 2.02 -14.29
CA GLU A 101 17.36 3.32 -13.69
C GLU A 101 17.58 3.06 -12.19
N THR A 102 18.65 2.32 -11.88
CA THR A 102 19.42 2.58 -10.69
C THR A 102 19.55 4.09 -10.68
N PHE A 103 19.01 4.74 -9.64
CA PHE A 103 19.19 6.16 -9.37
C PHE A 103 20.69 6.45 -9.30
N THR A 104 21.34 6.57 -10.45
CA THR A 104 22.70 7.05 -10.58
C THR A 104 22.60 8.54 -10.32
N GLN A 105 22.73 8.91 -9.05
CA GLN A 105 22.99 10.27 -8.56
C GLN A 105 24.12 11.00 -9.34
N THR A 106 24.83 10.31 -10.23
CA THR A 106 25.90 10.85 -11.06
C THR A 106 25.43 11.53 -12.35
N ASP A 107 24.19 11.33 -12.83
CA ASP A 107 23.76 11.95 -14.10
C ASP A 107 23.32 13.43 -13.95
N SER A 108 23.31 13.95 -12.71
CA SER A 108 23.06 15.37 -12.42
C SER A 108 24.34 16.23 -12.38
N LEU A 109 25.53 15.67 -12.68
CA LEU A 109 26.82 16.36 -12.54
C LEU A 109 27.66 16.47 -13.81
N ASN A 110 27.09 16.23 -14.99
CA ASN A 110 27.81 16.50 -16.25
C ASN A 110 27.17 17.67 -17.01
N VAL A 111 27.48 18.88 -16.54
CA VAL A 111 27.37 20.14 -17.30
C VAL A 111 28.77 20.56 -17.72
#